data_AF-A0A7I8IF62-F1
#
_entry.id   AF-A0A7I8IF62-F1
#
_cell.length_a   1.000
_cell.length_b   1.000
_cell.length_c   1.000
_cell.angle_alpha   90.00
_cell.angle_beta   90.00
_cell.angle_gamma   90.00
#
_symmetry.space_group_name_H-M   'P 1'
#
loop_
_entity.id
_entity.type
_entity.pdbx_description
1 polymer ?
#
loop_
_entity_poly.entity_id
_entity_poly.type
_entity_poly.pdbx_seq_one_letter_code
_entity_poly.pdbx_strand_id
1 'polypeptide(L)'
;MMIPRNFRLLEELERGEKGIGDGSVSYGMDDVEDILMCSWTGTIIGPHNVMHVCPRRRIYQLKLFCDKDYPDKPPIVRSTRGSTWRVEPTKFGILATWQRDYTMEDILTQLRREMVSTHNRKLVQPPEGTFF
;
A
#
# COMPACT_ATOMS: atom_id res chain seq x y z
N MET A 1 18.45 18.46 -7.76
CA MET A 1 17.27 19.11 -8.35
C MET A 1 16.03 18.56 -7.68
N MET A 2 15.05 19.39 -7.36
CA MET A 2 13.77 18.93 -6.81
C MET A 2 12.91 18.40 -7.96
N ILE A 3 12.62 17.09 -7.97
CA ILE A 3 11.71 16.48 -8.95
C ILE A 3 10.28 16.97 -8.64
N PRO A 4 9.54 17.52 -9.62
CA PRO A 4 8.16 17.92 -9.39
C PRO A 4 7.27 16.71 -9.11
N ARG A 5 6.23 16.90 -8.28
CA ARG A 5 5.25 15.87 -7.88
C ARG A 5 4.80 14.97 -9.03
N ASN A 6 4.36 15.54 -10.14
CA ASN A 6 3.80 14.76 -11.25
C ASN A 6 4.86 13.87 -11.91
N PHE A 7 6.11 14.33 -12.04
CA PHE A 7 7.20 13.50 -12.57
C PHE A 7 7.54 12.35 -11.61
N ARG A 8 7.51 12.60 -10.30
CA ARG A 8 7.68 11.55 -9.30
C ARG A 8 6.57 10.50 -9.40
N LEU A 9 5.31 10.91 -9.54
CA LEU A 9 4.17 10.01 -9.67
C LEU A 9 4.21 9.22 -10.99
N LEU A 10 4.64 9.83 -12.10
CA LEU A 10 4.85 9.14 -13.37
C LEU A 10 5.98 8.09 -13.29
N GLU A 11 7.08 8.41 -12.62
CA GLU A 11 8.17 7.46 -12.37
C GLU A 11 7.67 6.27 -11.54
N GLU A 12 6.87 6.54 -10.50
CA GLU A 12 6.25 5.48 -9.71
C GLU A 12 5.26 4.65 -10.55
N LEU A 13 4.44 5.26 -11.40
CA LEU A 13 3.53 4.55 -12.31
C LEU A 13 4.28 3.58 -13.21
N GLU A 14 5.32 4.06 -13.89
CA GLU A 14 6.12 3.26 -14.82
C GLU A 14 6.77 2.06 -14.11
N ARG A 15 7.21 2.25 -12.85
CA ARG A 15 7.71 1.15 -12.01
C ARG A 15 6.61 0.18 -11.61
N GLY A 16 5.42 0.67 -11.27
CA GLY A 16 4.26 -0.15 -10.96
C GLY A 16 3.84 -1.05 -12.12
N GLU A 17 3.84 -0.51 -13.34
CA GLU A 17 3.50 -1.24 -14.58
C GLU A 17 4.57 -2.26 -14.98
N LYS A 18 5.86 -1.96 -14.77
CA LYS A 18 6.96 -2.90 -15.01
C LYS A 18 6.98 -4.07 -14.02
N GLY A 19 6.27 -3.93 -12.89
CA GLY A 19 6.25 -4.90 -11.81
C GLY A 19 7.36 -4.66 -10.80
N ILE A 20 7.05 -4.99 -9.55
CA ILE A 20 7.87 -4.62 -8.39
C ILE A 20 8.38 -5.88 -7.70
N GLY A 21 9.71 -5.96 -7.53
CA GLY A 21 10.36 -7.00 -6.72
C GLY A 21 9.97 -8.42 -7.13
N ASP A 22 9.50 -9.21 -6.15
CA ASP A 22 9.03 -10.60 -6.32
C ASP A 22 7.55 -10.70 -6.78
N GLY A 23 6.92 -9.58 -7.14
CA GLY A 23 5.50 -9.51 -7.48
C GLY A 23 4.57 -9.67 -6.27
N SER A 24 5.10 -9.62 -5.05
CA SER A 24 4.29 -9.72 -3.83
C SER A 24 3.54 -8.44 -3.46
N VAL A 25 3.96 -7.31 -4.04
CA VAL A 25 3.28 -6.03 -3.94
C VAL A 25 3.14 -5.44 -5.33
N SER A 26 2.04 -4.74 -5.58
CA SER A 26 1.83 -3.97 -6.79
C SER A 26 1.02 -2.71 -6.47
N TYR A 27 1.15 -1.69 -7.29
CA TYR A 27 0.29 -0.51 -7.23
C TYR A 27 0.07 0.04 -8.63
N GLY A 28 -1.03 0.76 -8.81
CA GLY A 28 -1.39 1.41 -10.05
C GLY A 28 -2.40 2.54 -9.83
N MET A 29 -2.58 3.38 -10.84
CA MET A 29 -3.60 4.43 -10.79
C MET A 29 -4.99 3.80 -10.71
N ASP A 30 -5.83 4.42 -9.90
CA ASP A 30 -7.22 3.99 -9.73
C ASP A 30 -8.14 4.58 -10.81
N ASP A 31 -7.84 5.80 -11.22
CA ASP A 31 -8.56 6.55 -12.25
C ASP A 31 -7.56 7.06 -13.28
N VAL A 32 -7.68 6.57 -14.51
CA VAL A 32 -6.81 6.94 -15.64
C VAL A 32 -7.12 8.33 -16.19
N GLU A 33 -8.28 8.89 -15.86
CA GLU A 33 -8.66 10.25 -16.26
C GLU A 33 -8.17 11.30 -15.25
N ASP A 34 -7.70 10.88 -14.06
CA ASP A 34 -7.11 11.77 -13.05
C ASP A 34 -5.70 12.22 -13.48
N ILE A 35 -5.65 13.36 -14.16
CA ILE A 35 -4.41 14.04 -14.59
C ILE A 35 -3.48 14.34 -13.41
N LEU A 36 -4.03 14.55 -12.22
CA LEU A 36 -3.26 14.84 -11.01
C LEU A 36 -2.72 13.56 -10.35
N MET A 37 -3.11 12.37 -10.80
CA MET A 37 -2.65 11.08 -10.29
C MET A 37 -2.75 11.02 -8.76
N CYS A 38 -3.89 11.44 -8.22
CA CYS A 38 -4.09 11.50 -6.77
C CYS A 38 -4.53 10.15 -6.23
N SER A 39 -5.34 9.39 -6.99
CA SER A 39 -5.90 8.12 -6.53
C SER A 39 -5.14 6.91 -7.05
N TRP A 40 -4.68 6.07 -6.13
CA TRP A 40 -3.92 4.86 -6.42
C TRP A 40 -4.52 3.65 -5.71
N THR A 41 -4.46 2.50 -6.37
CA THR A 41 -4.78 1.21 -5.78
C THR A 41 -3.50 0.42 -5.58
N GLY A 42 -3.22 0.04 -4.33
CA GLY A 42 -2.13 -0.85 -3.94
C GLY A 42 -2.65 -2.24 -3.60
N THR A 43 -1.91 -3.26 -3.98
CA THR A 43 -2.21 -4.66 -3.73
C THR A 43 -1.04 -5.34 -3.04
N ILE A 44 -1.32 -6.08 -1.97
CA ILE A 44 -0.34 -6.88 -1.23
C ILE A 44 -0.79 -8.34 -1.26
N ILE A 45 0.09 -9.21 -1.77
CA ILE A 45 -0.08 -10.66 -1.69
C ILE A 45 0.46 -11.13 -0.34
N GLY A 46 -0.44 -11.70 0.46
CA GLY A 46 -0.11 -12.25 1.77
C GLY A 46 0.96 -13.34 1.71
N PRO A 47 1.72 -13.54 2.80
CA PRO A 47 2.80 -14.51 2.87
C PRO A 47 2.33 -15.94 2.61
N HIS A 48 3.12 -16.69 1.84
CA HIS A 48 2.88 -18.08 1.45
C HIS A 48 2.95 -19.09 2.60
N ASN A 49 3.63 -18.76 3.70
CA ASN A 49 4.09 -19.75 4.70
C ASN A 49 3.11 -20.03 5.85
N VAL A 50 1.82 -19.71 5.72
CA VAL A 50 0.76 -20.18 6.64
C VAL A 50 -0.03 -21.34 6.03
N MET A 51 0.71 -22.31 5.48
CA MET A 51 0.19 -23.52 4.82
C MET A 51 -0.64 -24.44 5.74
N HIS A 52 -0.63 -24.24 7.07
CA HIS A 52 -1.45 -25.04 7.99
C HIS A 52 -2.78 -24.38 8.41
N VAL A 53 -3.01 -23.09 8.13
CA VAL A 53 -4.20 -22.39 8.66
C VAL A 53 -5.01 -21.65 7.58
N CYS A 54 -4.45 -21.37 6.39
CA CYS A 54 -5.17 -20.70 5.30
C CYS A 54 -4.67 -21.13 3.90
N PRO A 55 -5.40 -21.99 3.17
CA PRO A 55 -4.95 -22.55 1.89
C PRO A 55 -5.08 -21.60 0.67
N ARG A 56 -5.46 -20.32 0.86
CA ARG A 56 -5.64 -19.36 -0.25
C ARG A 56 -4.73 -18.15 -0.07
N ARG A 57 -3.98 -17.80 -1.12
CA ARG A 57 -3.22 -16.54 -1.24
C ARG A 57 -4.17 -15.36 -0.97
N ARG A 58 -4.13 -14.78 0.24
CA ARG A 58 -4.97 -13.63 0.58
C ARG A 58 -4.40 -12.39 -0.11
N ILE A 59 -5.21 -11.78 -0.97
CA ILE A 59 -4.88 -10.53 -1.65
C ILE A 59 -5.51 -9.39 -0.86
N TYR A 60 -4.69 -8.47 -0.36
CA TYR A 60 -5.13 -7.28 0.35
C TYR A 60 -5.06 -6.08 -0.60
N GLN A 61 -6.19 -5.41 -0.77
CA GLN A 61 -6.28 -4.22 -1.60
C GLN A 61 -6.39 -2.98 -0.71
N LEU A 62 -5.63 -1.95 -1.06
CA LEU A 62 -5.47 -0.69 -0.34
C LEU A 62 -5.69 0.45 -1.34
N LYS A 63 -6.28 1.54 -0.87
CA LYS A 63 -6.33 2.82 -1.59
C LYS A 63 -5.28 3.74 -1.01
N LEU A 64 -4.42 4.29 -1.86
CA LEU A 64 -3.46 5.33 -1.52
C LEU A 64 -3.91 6.62 -2.19
N PHE A 65 -3.95 7.71 -1.42
CA PHE A 65 -4.28 9.03 -1.93
C PHE A 65 -3.09 9.97 -1.78
N CYS A 66 -2.51 10.35 -2.91
CA CYS A 66 -1.38 11.25 -3.03
C CYS A 66 -1.92 12.67 -3.22
N ASP A 67 -1.97 13.46 -2.15
CA ASP A 67 -2.42 14.85 -2.21
C ASP A 67 -1.41 15.75 -2.95
N LYS A 68 -1.68 17.06 -2.99
CA LYS A 68 -0.84 18.05 -3.68
C LYS A 68 0.54 18.22 -3.05
N ASP A 69 0.70 17.83 -1.78
CA ASP A 69 1.93 17.95 -1.02
C ASP A 69 2.81 16.70 -1.12
N TYR A 70 2.36 15.64 -1.80
CA TYR A 70 3.18 14.48 -2.11
C TYR A 70 4.34 14.85 -3.07
N PRO A 71 5.57 14.34 -2.88
CA PRO A 71 6.02 13.39 -1.86
C PRO A 71 6.53 14.03 -0.57
N ASP A 72 6.43 15.35 -0.38
CA ASP A 72 6.91 15.99 0.86
C ASP A 72 6.06 15.60 2.08
N LYS A 73 4.78 15.24 1.86
CA LYS A 73 3.91 14.59 2.85
C LYS A 73 3.56 13.14 2.45
N PRO A 74 3.30 12.27 3.45
CA PRO A 74 2.91 10.90 3.18
C PRO A 74 1.52 10.83 2.52
N PRO A 75 1.26 9.84 1.66
CA PRO A 75 -0.06 9.62 1.11
C PRO A 75 -1.00 9.05 2.17
N ILE A 76 -2.30 9.26 1.99
CA ILE A 76 -3.33 8.71 2.88
C ILE A 76 -3.60 7.26 2.47
N VAL A 77 -3.40 6.31 3.37
CA VAL A 77 -3.59 4.88 3.10
C VAL A 77 -4.86 4.37 3.78
N ARG A 78 -5.76 3.75 3.00
CA ARG A 78 -7.03 3.19 3.47
C ARG A 78 -7.22 1.75 2.97
N SER A 79 -7.70 0.87 3.84
CA SER A 79 -8.11 -0.49 3.44
C SER A 79 -9.47 -0.48 2.73
N THR A 80 -9.61 -1.28 1.68
CA THR A 80 -10.90 -1.50 1.02
C THR A 80 -11.76 -2.56 1.71
N ARG A 81 -11.19 -3.43 2.55
CA ARG A 81 -11.84 -4.62 3.12
C ARG A 81 -12.58 -4.38 4.46
N GLY A 82 -13.14 -3.20 4.68
CA GLY A 82 -13.93 -2.92 5.88
C GLY A 82 -13.93 -1.43 6.17
N SER A 83 -15.13 -0.88 6.35
CA SER A 83 -15.51 0.54 6.35
C SER A 83 -14.58 1.58 6.99
N THR A 84 -13.60 1.25 7.84
CA THR A 84 -12.87 2.30 8.58
C THR A 84 -11.41 2.00 8.98
N TRP A 85 -10.70 1.05 8.35
CA TRP A 85 -9.25 0.93 8.62
C TRP A 85 -8.46 1.98 7.83
N ARG A 86 -8.36 3.20 8.38
CA ARG A 86 -7.29 4.13 8.04
C ARG A 86 -6.04 3.67 8.75
N VAL A 87 -4.94 3.52 8.01
CA VAL A 87 -3.65 3.27 8.64
C VAL A 87 -3.29 4.54 9.40
N GLU A 88 -3.31 4.48 10.73
CA GLU A 88 -2.93 5.61 11.57
C GLU A 88 -1.44 5.92 11.33
N PRO A 89 -1.08 7.13 10.86
CA PRO A 89 0.31 7.48 10.58
C PRO A 89 1.21 7.31 11.80
N THR A 90 0.69 7.53 13.00
CA THR A 90 1.41 7.41 14.27
C THR A 90 1.73 5.97 14.68
N LYS A 91 0.95 4.99 14.20
CA LYS A 91 1.15 3.57 14.49
C LYS A 91 2.03 2.88 13.46
N PHE A 92 2.19 3.49 12.28
CA PHE A 92 2.96 2.91 11.18
C PHE A 92 4.25 3.70 10.96
N GLY A 93 5.40 3.09 11.28
CA GLY A 93 6.68 3.79 11.39
C GLY A 93 7.05 4.62 10.16
N ILE A 94 6.83 4.11 8.95
CA ILE A 94 7.15 4.84 7.72
C ILE A 94 6.29 6.11 7.52
N LEU A 95 5.03 6.10 7.95
CA LEU A 95 4.16 7.27 7.86
C LEU A 95 4.48 8.26 8.98
N ALA A 96 4.90 7.78 10.15
CA ALA A 96 5.31 8.62 11.27
C ALA A 96 6.59 9.40 10.98
N THR A 97 7.58 8.75 10.34
CA THR A 97 8.87 9.35 9.98
C THR A 97 9.01 9.53 8.47
N TRP A 98 7.95 10.00 7.82
CA TRP A 98 7.90 10.14 6.37
C TRP A 98 9.04 11.02 5.83
N GLN A 99 9.68 10.57 4.76
CA GLN A 99 10.69 11.31 4.02
C GLN A 99 10.32 11.30 2.54
N ARG A 100 10.62 12.39 1.83
CA ARG A 100 10.33 12.53 0.38
C ARG A 100 10.91 11.45 -0.51
N ASP A 101 11.94 10.75 -0.03
CA ASP A 101 12.61 9.69 -0.77
C ASP A 101 11.81 8.38 -0.72
N TYR A 102 10.89 8.23 0.24
CA TYR A 102 9.96 7.11 0.28
C TYR A 102 8.94 7.18 -0.86
N THR A 103 8.41 6.01 -1.19
CA THR A 103 7.48 5.77 -2.29
C THR A 103 6.26 4.98 -1.82
N MET A 104 5.25 4.87 -2.69
CA MET A 104 4.13 3.94 -2.46
C MET A 104 4.60 2.49 -2.33
N GLU A 105 5.67 2.12 -3.03
CA GLU A 105 6.32 0.82 -2.93
C GLU A 105 6.79 0.53 -1.50
N ASP A 106 7.47 1.50 -0.88
CA ASP A 106 8.01 1.36 0.48
C ASP A 106 6.89 1.15 1.50
N ILE A 107 5.79 1.88 1.35
CA ILE A 107 4.60 1.74 2.19
C ILE A 107 4.05 0.32 2.10
N LEU A 108 3.81 -0.18 0.89
CA LEU A 108 3.24 -1.52 0.68
C LEU A 108 4.20 -2.62 1.15
N THR A 109 5.49 -2.47 0.90
CA THR A 109 6.52 -3.42 1.32
C THR A 109 6.62 -3.47 2.85
N GLN A 110 6.59 -2.33 3.52
CA GLN A 110 6.61 -2.27 4.99
C GLN A 110 5.31 -2.82 5.59
N LEU A 111 4.14 -2.50 5.03
CA LEU A 111 2.87 -3.07 5.47
C LEU A 111 2.89 -4.61 5.37
N ARG A 112 3.41 -5.15 4.26
CA ARG A 112 3.59 -6.60 4.10
C ARG A 112 4.50 -7.18 5.18
N ARG A 113 5.62 -6.53 5.50
CA ARG A 113 6.53 -6.96 6.57
C ARG A 113 5.84 -6.96 7.93
N GLU A 114 5.04 -5.94 8.23
CA GLU A 114 4.26 -5.89 9.47
C GLU A 114 3.19 -6.97 9.55
N MET A 115 2.54 -7.34 8.44
CA MET A 115 1.62 -8.49 8.40
C MET A 115 2.32 -9.81 8.75
N VAL A 116 3.61 -9.93 8.44
CA VAL A 116 4.45 -11.09 8.74
C VAL A 116 5.08 -11.00 10.14
N SER A 117 4.97 -9.86 10.84
CA SER A 117 5.53 -9.67 12.18
C SER A 117 4.87 -10.61 13.19
N THR A 118 5.64 -11.11 14.16
CA THR A 118 5.22 -12.07 15.18
C THR A 118 4.01 -11.61 15.99
N HIS A 119 3.83 -10.31 16.16
CA HIS A 119 2.68 -9.69 16.82
C HIS A 119 1.39 -9.82 15.99
N ASN A 120 1.47 -9.66 14.67
CA ASN A 120 0.31 -9.67 13.78
C ASN A 120 -0.02 -11.06 13.22
N ARG A 121 0.95 -12.00 13.21
CA ARG A 121 0.69 -13.41 12.83
C ARG A 121 -0.36 -14.09 13.70
N LYS A 122 -0.54 -13.63 14.95
CA LYS A 122 -1.52 -14.19 15.90
C LYS A 122 -2.90 -13.54 15.81
N LEU A 123 -3.05 -12.45 15.04
CA LEU A 123 -4.35 -11.79 14.88
C LEU A 123 -5.23 -12.64 13.98
N VAL A 124 -6.39 -13.03 14.51
CA VAL A 124 -7.43 -13.72 13.74
C VAL A 124 -7.96 -12.73 12.71
N GLN A 125 -7.66 -12.99 11.45
CA GLN A 125 -8.20 -12.21 10.34
C GLN A 125 -9.69 -12.52 10.18
N PRO A 126 -10.55 -11.51 9.92
CA PRO A 126 -11.96 -11.75 9.65
C PRO A 126 -12.18 -12.66 8.44
N PRO A 127 -13.34 -13.32 8.33
CA PRO A 127 -13.68 -14.19 7.21
C PRO A 127 -13.61 -13.43 5.88
N GLU A 128 -13.14 -14.09 4.81
CA GLU A 128 -13.13 -13.47 3.49
C GLU A 128 -14.56 -13.25 2.99
N GLY A 129 -14.87 -12.04 2.51
CA GLY A 129 -16.18 -11.70 1.94
C GLY A 129 -17.12 -10.90 2.86
N THR A 130 -16.73 -10.55 4.08
CA THR A 130 -17.46 -9.56 4.87
C THR A 130 -17.18 -8.15 4.33
N PHE A 131 -18.06 -7.69 3.44
CA PHE A 131 -18.23 -6.27 3.15
C PHE A 131 -19.01 -5.67 4.34
N PHE A 132 -18.34 -4.85 5.16
CA PHE A 132 -19.00 -4.01 6.18
C PHE A 132 -19.14 -2.60 5.66
#